data_AF-A0A3R6GYR2-F1
#
_entry.id   AF-A0A3R6GYR2-F1
#
_cell.length_a   1.000
_cell.length_b   1.000
_cell.length_c   1.000
_cell.angle_alpha   90.00
_cell.angle_beta   90.00
_cell.angle_gamma   90.00
#
_symmetry.space_group_name_H-M   'P 1'
#
loop_
_entity.id
_entity.type
_entity.pdbx_description
1 polymer ?
#
loop_
_entity_poly.entity_id
_entity_poly.type
_entity_poly.pdbx_seq_one_letter_code
_entity_poly.pdbx_strand_id
1 'polypeptide(L)'
;MEETKYTYEDLLLALNSMDEEKKHLLLKSVKISDLFEMMNSEGKFENAMKNVDQYVAWYQLIQAYLMNLKEKLESGDFISNKEISKDTILKDYNDLKEDEKKAVVLNLMNNADFQKKCCEILAVDFKRVVNSDATLKAIDNLTGVSRYFDKMVRLGIGCNHKYEVES
;
A
#
# COMPACT_ATOMS: atom_id res chain seq x y z
N MET A 1 -29.22 -38.63 -15.50
CA MET A 1 -29.64 -37.84 -14.33
C MET A 1 -29.18 -38.60 -13.12
N GLU A 2 -28.43 -37.98 -12.21
CA GLU A 2 -28.20 -38.56 -10.89
C GLU A 2 -29.56 -38.79 -10.23
N GLU A 3 -29.78 -39.97 -9.64
CA GLU A 3 -30.99 -40.25 -8.89
C GLU A 3 -31.05 -39.33 -7.67
N THR A 4 -32.22 -38.71 -7.45
CA THR A 4 -32.43 -37.82 -6.30
C THR A 4 -32.43 -38.66 -5.03
N LYS A 5 -31.38 -38.51 -4.21
CA LYS A 5 -31.11 -39.30 -3.01
C LYS A 5 -31.81 -38.75 -1.76
N TYR A 6 -32.03 -37.44 -1.70
CA TYR A 6 -32.62 -36.74 -0.56
C TYR A 6 -33.77 -35.86 -1.01
N THR A 7 -34.79 -35.69 -0.18
CA THR A 7 -35.97 -34.84 -0.43
C THR A 7 -35.87 -33.48 0.29
N TYR A 8 -36.71 -32.52 -0.09
CA TYR A 8 -36.79 -31.24 0.61
C TYR A 8 -37.22 -31.40 2.07
N GLU A 9 -38.02 -32.40 2.39
CA GLU A 9 -38.45 -32.70 3.76
C GLU A 9 -37.26 -33.17 4.61
N ASP A 10 -36.40 -34.02 4.03
CA ASP A 10 -35.14 -34.45 4.68
C ASP A 10 -34.22 -33.25 4.98
N LEU A 11 -34.08 -32.32 4.01
CA LEU A 11 -33.28 -31.10 4.19
C LEU A 11 -33.86 -30.19 5.29
N LEU A 12 -35.18 -30.00 5.33
CA LEU A 12 -35.83 -29.18 6.35
C LEU A 12 -35.71 -29.78 7.75
N LEU A 13 -35.86 -31.10 7.88
CA LEU A 13 -35.62 -31.81 9.14
C LEU A 13 -34.17 -31.65 9.61
N ALA A 14 -33.20 -31.81 8.71
CA ALA A 14 -31.80 -31.60 9.01
C ALA A 14 -31.51 -30.16 9.48
N LEU A 15 -32.00 -29.15 8.77
CA LEU A 15 -31.85 -27.74 9.13
C LEU A 15 -32.48 -27.42 10.49
N ASN A 16 -33.64 -28.00 10.81
CA ASN A 16 -34.31 -27.79 12.10
C ASN A 16 -33.64 -28.52 13.26
N SER A 17 -32.81 -29.53 12.98
CA SER A 17 -32.00 -30.21 13.98
C SER A 17 -30.66 -29.51 14.28
N MET A 18 -30.28 -28.54 13.45
CA MET A 18 -29.06 -27.75 13.66
C MET A 18 -29.26 -26.73 14.79
N ASP A 19 -28.15 -26.43 15.46
CA ASP A 19 -28.05 -25.26 16.31
C ASP A 19 -28.45 -23.98 15.55
N GLU A 20 -29.20 -23.08 16.20
CA GLU A 20 -29.80 -21.91 15.54
C GLU A 20 -28.74 -20.95 14.97
N GLU A 21 -27.57 -20.81 15.60
CA GLU A 21 -26.51 -19.97 15.04
C GLU A 21 -25.95 -20.55 13.75
N LYS A 22 -25.73 -21.87 13.73
CA LYS A 22 -25.23 -22.59 12.54
C LYS A 22 -26.24 -22.55 11.41
N LYS A 23 -27.52 -22.79 11.73
CA LYS A 23 -28.63 -22.73 10.78
C LYS A 23 -28.77 -21.32 10.20
N HIS A 24 -28.74 -20.30 11.05
CA HIS A 24 -28.84 -18.91 10.62
C HIS A 24 -27.67 -18.51 9.71
N LEU A 25 -26.44 -18.88 10.06
CA LEU A 25 -25.25 -18.60 9.25
C LEU A 25 -25.33 -19.27 7.87
N LEU A 26 -25.75 -20.54 7.83
CA LEU A 26 -25.87 -21.31 6.59
C LEU A 26 -26.92 -20.70 5.65
N LEU A 27 -28.10 -20.36 6.19
CA LEU A 27 -29.21 -19.79 5.41
C LEU A 27 -28.99 -18.33 4.99
N LYS A 28 -28.13 -17.60 5.69
CA LYS A 28 -27.69 -16.26 5.25
C LYS A 28 -26.76 -16.34 4.02
N SER A 29 -26.06 -17.46 3.88
CA SER A 29 -24.96 -17.59 2.92
C SER A 29 -25.35 -18.40 1.67
N VAL A 30 -26.32 -19.30 1.78
CA VAL A 30 -26.72 -20.21 0.70
C VAL A 30 -28.25 -20.36 0.65
N LYS A 31 -28.82 -20.34 -0.56
CA LYS A 31 -30.26 -20.58 -0.75
C LYS A 31 -30.60 -22.05 -0.52
N ILE A 32 -31.82 -22.30 -0.03
CA ILE A 32 -32.31 -23.67 0.24
C ILE A 32 -32.33 -24.54 -1.03
N SER A 33 -32.66 -23.97 -2.19
CA SER A 33 -32.60 -24.68 -3.48
C SER A 33 -31.20 -25.17 -3.80
N ASP A 34 -30.20 -24.32 -3.55
CA ASP A 34 -28.81 -24.61 -3.90
C ASP A 34 -28.24 -25.65 -2.91
N LEU A 35 -28.62 -25.58 -1.63
CA LEU A 35 -28.31 -26.61 -0.64
C LEU A 35 -28.90 -27.97 -1.04
N PHE A 36 -30.15 -27.98 -1.51
CA PHE A 36 -30.81 -29.19 -1.96
C PHE A 36 -30.13 -29.81 -3.18
N GLU A 37 -29.72 -28.98 -4.14
CA GLU A 37 -28.94 -29.42 -5.29
C GLU A 37 -27.55 -29.94 -4.91
N MET A 38 -26.87 -29.29 -3.96
CA MET A 38 -25.57 -29.75 -3.45
C MET A 38 -25.70 -31.10 -2.74
N MET A 39 -26.73 -31.30 -1.92
CA MET A 39 -26.95 -32.59 -1.24
C MET A 39 -27.20 -33.76 -2.21
N ASN A 40 -27.77 -33.47 -3.37
CA ASN A 40 -28.13 -34.48 -4.36
C ASN A 40 -27.13 -34.63 -5.51
N SER A 41 -26.05 -33.85 -5.53
CA SER A 41 -25.03 -33.92 -6.57
C SER A 41 -23.63 -33.81 -5.98
N GLU A 42 -22.90 -34.92 -6.03
CA GLU A 42 -21.56 -35.05 -5.44
C GLU A 42 -20.60 -34.02 -6.04
N GLY A 43 -20.62 -33.83 -7.36
CA GLY A 43 -19.78 -32.83 -8.01
C GLY A 43 -20.09 -31.38 -7.60
N LYS A 44 -21.37 -31.04 -7.35
CA LYS A 44 -21.73 -29.70 -6.84
C LYS A 44 -21.30 -29.53 -5.40
N PHE A 45 -21.45 -30.55 -4.57
CA PHE A 45 -20.98 -30.56 -3.18
C PHE A 45 -19.47 -30.37 -3.10
N GLU A 46 -18.69 -31.17 -3.84
CA GLU A 46 -17.23 -31.09 -3.87
C GLU A 46 -16.74 -29.72 -4.35
N ASN A 47 -17.36 -29.16 -5.39
CA ASN A 47 -17.00 -27.84 -5.89
C ASN A 47 -17.31 -26.73 -4.87
N ALA A 48 -18.44 -26.82 -4.17
CA ALA A 48 -18.79 -25.88 -3.11
C ALA A 48 -17.79 -25.97 -1.94
N MET A 49 -17.43 -27.19 -1.52
CA MET A 49 -16.42 -27.43 -0.48
C MET A 49 -15.06 -26.86 -0.89
N LYS A 50 -14.62 -27.09 -2.13
CA LYS A 50 -13.35 -26.55 -2.65
C LYS A 50 -13.31 -25.02 -2.65
N ASN A 51 -14.42 -24.36 -2.98
CA ASN A 51 -14.51 -22.91 -2.91
C ASN A 51 -14.40 -22.41 -1.47
N VAL A 52 -15.05 -23.08 -0.52
CA VAL A 52 -14.91 -22.78 0.92
C VAL A 52 -13.47 -22.94 1.36
N ASP A 53 -12.80 -24.03 1.00
CA ASP A 53 -11.38 -24.28 1.32
C ASP A 53 -10.47 -23.19 0.76
N GLN A 54 -10.73 -22.71 -0.47
CA GLN A 54 -10.00 -21.59 -1.06
C GLN A 54 -10.20 -20.29 -0.28
N TYR A 55 -11.43 -19.98 0.14
CA TYR A 55 -11.69 -18.81 0.99
C TYR A 55 -10.99 -18.92 2.34
N VAL A 56 -11.02 -20.10 2.97
CA VAL A 56 -10.31 -20.35 4.24
C VAL A 56 -8.81 -20.14 4.05
N ALA A 57 -8.21 -20.70 3.00
CA ALA A 57 -6.80 -20.52 2.68
C ALA A 57 -6.46 -19.04 2.44
N TRP A 58 -7.34 -18.30 1.75
CA TRP A 58 -7.16 -16.86 1.51
C TRP A 58 -7.23 -16.05 2.81
N TYR A 59 -8.19 -16.32 3.69
CA TYR A 59 -8.28 -15.65 5.00
C TYR A 59 -7.09 -15.98 5.90
N GLN A 60 -6.60 -17.23 5.89
CA GLN A 60 -5.38 -17.61 6.61
C GLN A 60 -4.14 -16.88 6.06
N LEU A 61 -4.03 -16.72 4.75
CA LEU A 61 -2.96 -15.95 4.11
C LEU A 61 -3.01 -14.47 4.54
N ILE A 62 -4.19 -13.86 4.52
CA ILE A 62 -4.38 -12.49 5.00
C ILE A 62 -4.01 -12.38 6.48
N GLN A 63 -4.46 -13.32 7.30
CA GLN A 63 -4.12 -13.34 8.72
C GLN A 63 -2.60 -13.40 8.93
N ALA A 64 -1.89 -14.26 8.17
CA ALA A 64 -0.44 -14.36 8.22
C ALA A 64 0.24 -13.05 7.79
N TYR A 65 -0.25 -12.40 6.73
CA TYR A 65 0.27 -11.10 6.30
C TYR A 65 0.01 -9.99 7.31
N LEU A 66 -1.16 -9.96 7.94
CA LEU A 66 -1.48 -9.00 9.00
C LEU A 66 -0.62 -9.23 10.24
N MET A 67 -0.38 -10.49 10.62
CA MET A 67 0.54 -10.84 11.71
C MET A 67 1.98 -10.45 11.38
N ASN A 68 2.47 -10.73 10.17
CA ASN A 68 3.79 -10.30 9.72
C ASN A 68 3.91 -8.77 9.72
N LEU A 69 2.89 -8.07 9.23
CA LEU A 69 2.84 -6.61 9.27
C LEU A 69 2.86 -6.10 10.70
N LYS A 70 2.10 -6.71 11.60
CA LYS A 70 2.08 -6.36 13.03
C LYS A 70 3.44 -6.61 13.70
N GLU A 71 4.04 -7.78 13.49
CA GLU A 71 5.36 -8.14 14.03
C GLU A 71 6.42 -7.17 13.54
N LYS A 72 6.41 -6.84 12.25
CA LYS A 72 7.20 -5.75 11.73
C LYS A 72 6.89 -4.51 12.57
N LEU A 73 5.61 -4.07 12.64
CA LEU A 73 5.13 -2.83 13.30
C LEU A 73 5.59 -2.70 14.76
N GLU A 74 5.64 -3.81 15.48
CA GLU A 74 6.08 -3.89 16.87
C GLU A 74 7.61 -3.97 17.01
N SER A 75 8.31 -4.61 16.06
CA SER A 75 9.78 -4.73 16.08
C SER A 75 10.52 -3.42 15.81
N GLY A 76 9.87 -2.45 15.15
CA GLY A 76 10.53 -1.23 14.72
C GLY A 76 11.33 -1.36 13.42
N ASP A 77 11.37 -2.53 12.78
CA ASP A 77 12.05 -2.79 11.49
C ASP A 77 11.22 -2.29 10.29
N PHE A 78 10.99 -0.98 10.22
CA PHE A 78 10.65 -0.27 8.97
C PHE A 78 11.59 0.89 8.87
N ILE A 79 12.45 0.81 7.84
CA ILE A 79 13.50 1.79 7.58
C ILE A 79 14.37 1.88 8.82
N SER A 80 15.43 1.06 8.85
CA SER A 80 16.36 0.99 9.98
C SER A 80 16.58 2.37 10.60
N ASN A 81 16.27 2.51 11.88
CA ASN A 81 16.84 3.55 12.73
C ASN A 81 18.35 3.32 12.93
N LYS A 82 19.05 2.72 11.95
CA LYS A 82 20.45 3.10 11.75
C LYS A 82 20.36 4.59 11.47
N GLU A 83 20.78 5.40 12.45
CA GLU A 83 21.29 6.72 12.15
C GLU A 83 22.10 6.58 10.87
N ILE A 84 21.72 7.36 9.85
CA ILE A 84 22.46 7.40 8.61
C ILE A 84 23.86 7.85 8.98
N SER A 85 24.78 6.89 9.12
CA SER A 85 26.17 7.20 9.36
C SER A 85 26.72 7.75 8.06
N LYS A 86 27.19 9.00 8.09
CA LYS A 86 27.90 9.61 6.97
C LYS A 86 29.04 8.72 6.47
N ASP A 87 29.62 7.93 7.36
CA ASP A 87 30.78 7.09 7.06
C ASP A 87 30.39 5.77 6.38
N THR A 88 29.15 5.29 6.55
CA THR A 88 28.70 4.01 5.97
C THR A 88 27.68 4.17 4.86
N ILE A 89 27.03 5.33 4.71
CA ILE A 89 25.94 5.55 3.75
C ILE A 89 26.30 5.15 2.31
N LEU A 90 27.53 5.43 1.87
CA LEU A 90 27.97 5.11 0.52
C LEU A 90 28.11 3.59 0.33
N LYS A 91 28.66 2.90 1.33
CA LYS A 91 28.82 1.46 1.31
C LYS A 91 27.46 0.78 1.37
N ASP A 92 26.63 1.19 2.32
CA ASP A 92 25.28 0.66 2.52
C ASP A 92 24.41 0.83 1.27
N TYR A 93 24.51 1.97 0.56
CA TYR A 93 23.82 2.19 -0.72
C TYR A 93 24.38 1.34 -1.87
N ASN A 94 25.70 1.19 -1.94
CA ASN A 94 26.33 0.41 -3.01
C ASN A 94 26.04 -1.09 -2.91
N ASP A 95 25.83 -1.60 -1.70
CA ASP A 95 25.50 -3.00 -1.42
C ASP A 95 24.04 -3.37 -1.78
N LEU A 96 23.18 -2.38 -2.07
CA LEU A 96 21.80 -2.60 -2.53
C LEU A 96 21.74 -3.13 -3.97
N LYS A 97 20.69 -3.89 -4.28
CA LYS A 97 20.36 -4.23 -5.68
C LYS A 97 19.85 -2.99 -6.43
N GLU A 98 19.94 -3.00 -7.75
CA GLU A 98 19.55 -1.83 -8.57
C GLU A 98 18.11 -1.37 -8.37
N ASP A 99 17.15 -2.30 -8.22
CA ASP A 99 15.76 -1.92 -7.96
C ASP A 99 15.56 -1.31 -6.56
N GLU A 100 16.33 -1.78 -5.58
CA GLU A 100 16.33 -1.24 -4.21
C GLU A 100 16.97 0.15 -4.17
N LYS A 101 18.05 0.38 -4.94
CA LYS A 101 18.66 1.71 -5.12
C LYS A 101 17.67 2.69 -5.72
N LYS A 102 16.98 2.31 -6.79
CA LYS A 102 15.93 3.14 -7.42
C LYS A 102 14.83 3.48 -6.43
N ALA A 103 14.38 2.52 -5.62
CA ALA A 103 13.37 2.76 -4.59
C ALA A 103 13.86 3.74 -3.50
N VAL A 104 15.11 3.60 -3.03
CA VAL A 104 15.71 4.54 -2.06
C VAL A 104 15.78 5.96 -2.63
N VAL A 105 16.27 6.11 -3.86
CA VAL A 105 16.36 7.43 -4.52
C VAL A 105 14.97 8.02 -4.74
N LEU A 106 14.00 7.23 -5.20
CA LEU A 106 12.64 7.69 -5.41
C LEU A 106 11.97 8.14 -4.11
N ASN A 107 12.16 7.38 -3.03
CA ASN A 107 11.66 7.74 -1.70
C ASN A 107 12.29 9.05 -1.20
N LEU A 108 13.60 9.24 -1.43
CA LEU A 108 14.29 10.49 -1.10
C LEU A 108 13.74 11.65 -1.93
N MET A 109 13.57 11.47 -3.24
CA MET A 109 13.01 12.49 -4.14
C MET A 109 11.56 12.84 -3.78
N ASN A 110 10.78 11.92 -3.21
CA ASN A 110 9.41 12.14 -2.77
C ASN A 110 9.30 12.64 -1.32
N ASN A 111 10.40 12.77 -0.59
CA ASN A 111 10.41 13.34 0.75
C ASN A 111 10.30 14.87 0.69
N ALA A 112 9.28 15.43 1.35
CA ALA A 112 9.00 16.87 1.29
C ALA A 112 10.12 17.74 1.88
N ASP A 113 10.78 17.29 2.94
CA ASP A 113 11.91 18.02 3.54
C ASP A 113 13.14 18.00 2.62
N PHE A 114 13.38 16.88 1.94
CA PHE A 114 14.44 16.78 0.94
C PHE A 114 14.15 17.69 -0.26
N GLN A 115 12.93 17.69 -0.80
CA GLN A 115 12.52 18.59 -1.87
C GLN A 115 12.70 20.06 -1.47
N LYS A 116 12.28 20.42 -0.26
CA LYS A 116 12.46 21.77 0.27
C LYS A 116 13.94 22.15 0.34
N LYS A 117 14.81 21.25 0.80
CA LYS A 117 16.27 21.48 0.83
C LYS A 117 16.85 21.69 -0.57
N CYS A 118 16.41 20.93 -1.57
CA CYS A 118 16.79 21.16 -2.97
C CYS A 118 16.34 22.55 -3.45
N CYS A 119 15.11 22.98 -3.13
CA CYS A 119 14.62 24.31 -3.49
C CYS A 119 15.38 25.43 -2.76
N GLU A 120 15.78 25.23 -1.50
CA GLU A 120 16.65 26.17 -0.76
C GLU A 120 18.00 26.36 -1.49
N ILE A 121 18.62 25.27 -1.93
CA ILE A 121 19.90 25.32 -2.67
C ILE A 121 19.72 26.08 -3.98
N LEU A 122 18.68 25.76 -4.77
CA LEU A 122 18.39 26.45 -6.03
C LEU A 122 18.13 27.95 -5.84
N ALA A 123 17.39 28.32 -4.79
CA ALA A 123 17.11 29.73 -4.49
C ALA A 123 18.39 30.51 -4.09
N VAL A 124 19.29 29.88 -3.33
CA VAL A 124 20.59 30.46 -2.97
C VAL A 124 21.47 30.63 -4.21
N ASP A 125 21.53 29.62 -5.09
CA ASP A 125 22.33 29.68 -6.32
C ASP A 125 21.78 30.73 -7.29
N PHE A 126 20.45 30.84 -7.42
CA PHE A 126 19.80 31.91 -8.18
C PHE A 126 20.24 33.29 -7.69
N LYS A 127 20.19 33.53 -6.37
CA LYS A 127 20.65 34.78 -5.78
C LYS A 127 22.13 35.04 -5.99
N ARG A 128 22.98 34.01 -5.97
CA ARG A 128 24.40 34.14 -6.28
C ARG A 128 24.58 34.65 -7.71
N VAL A 129 23.87 34.06 -8.67
CA VAL A 129 23.91 34.47 -10.08
C VAL A 129 23.40 35.90 -10.26
N VAL A 130 22.23 36.22 -9.70
CA VAL A 130 21.65 37.58 -9.74
C VAL A 130 22.61 38.62 -9.17
N ASN A 131 23.27 38.33 -8.05
CA ASN A 131 24.19 39.27 -7.43
C ASN A 131 25.50 39.45 -8.20
N SER A 132 25.88 38.48 -9.02
CA SER A 132 27.10 38.53 -9.85
C SER A 132 26.92 39.30 -11.17
N ASP A 133 25.67 39.60 -11.58
CA ASP A 133 25.36 40.28 -12.83
C ASP A 133 24.54 41.57 -12.57
N ALA A 134 25.03 42.71 -13.06
CA ALA A 134 24.40 44.01 -12.82
C ALA A 134 23.00 44.14 -13.44
N THR A 135 22.76 43.51 -14.59
CA THR A 135 21.47 43.53 -15.30
C THR A 135 20.46 42.68 -14.55
N LEU A 136 20.83 41.47 -14.16
CA LEU A 136 19.97 40.58 -13.39
C LEU A 136 19.65 41.18 -12.02
N LYS A 137 20.63 41.83 -11.37
CA LYS A 137 20.41 42.55 -10.11
C LYS A 137 19.43 43.71 -10.26
N ALA A 138 19.50 44.47 -11.36
CA ALA A 138 18.55 45.53 -11.65
C ALA A 138 17.12 44.98 -11.84
N ILE A 139 16.97 43.88 -12.61
CA ILE A 139 15.69 43.19 -12.82
C ILE A 139 15.14 42.64 -11.51
N ASP A 140 15.96 42.03 -10.67
CA ASP A 140 15.53 41.50 -9.38
C ASP A 140 15.12 42.61 -8.40
N ASN A 141 15.83 43.75 -8.40
CA ASN A 141 15.42 44.91 -7.60
C ASN A 141 14.05 45.46 -8.03
N LEU A 142 13.75 45.43 -9.34
CA LEU A 142 12.48 45.87 -9.91
C LEU A 142 11.34 44.87 -9.63
N THR A 143 11.60 43.57 -9.80
CA THR A 143 10.56 42.53 -9.79
C THR A 143 10.43 41.81 -8.44
N GLY A 144 11.47 41.81 -7.63
CA GLY A 144 11.54 41.10 -6.35
C GLY A 144 11.51 39.59 -6.47
N VAL A 145 11.90 39.02 -7.61
CA VAL A 145 11.74 37.59 -7.90
C VAL A 145 12.51 36.70 -6.92
N SER A 146 13.68 37.13 -6.45
CA SER A 146 14.49 36.43 -5.43
C SER A 146 13.75 36.31 -4.09
N ARG A 147 13.06 37.37 -3.67
CA ARG A 147 12.21 37.37 -2.46
C ARG A 147 10.97 36.49 -2.63
N TYR A 148 10.46 36.38 -3.85
CA TYR A 148 9.34 35.49 -4.15
C TYR A 148 9.76 34.02 -4.01
N PHE A 149 10.93 33.64 -4.51
CA PHE A 149 11.47 32.29 -4.30
C PHE A 149 11.68 31.97 -2.81
N ASP A 150 12.23 32.88 -2.01
CA ASP A 150 12.34 32.69 -0.55
C ASP A 150 10.99 32.40 0.11
N LYS A 151 9.97 33.14 -0.30
CA LYS A 151 8.61 32.99 0.21
C LYS A 151 8.03 31.63 -0.19
N MET A 152 8.22 31.19 -1.44
CA MET A 152 7.76 29.88 -1.89
C MET A 152 8.42 28.74 -1.12
N VAL A 153 9.75 28.79 -0.97
CA VAL A 153 10.53 27.80 -0.22
C VAL A 153 10.12 27.77 1.25
N ARG A 154 9.98 28.93 1.90
CA ARG A 154 9.53 29.03 3.30
C ARG A 154 8.14 28.42 3.51
N LEU A 155 7.23 28.67 2.58
CA LEU A 155 5.85 28.16 2.62
C LEU A 155 5.74 26.71 2.11
N GLY A 156 6.83 26.11 1.63
CA GLY A 156 6.83 24.74 1.07
C GLY A 156 6.04 24.63 -0.24
N ILE A 157 5.77 25.73 -0.93
CA ILE A 157 5.00 25.75 -2.18
C ILE A 157 5.85 25.07 -3.26
N GLY A 158 5.34 23.98 -3.83
CA GLY A 158 6.05 23.18 -4.81
C GLY A 158 7.11 22.23 -4.23
N CYS A 159 7.09 21.97 -2.92
CA CYS A 159 7.96 20.98 -2.26
C CYS A 159 7.22 19.70 -1.87
N ASN A 160 6.13 19.38 -2.59
CA ASN A 160 5.26 18.23 -2.35
C ASN A 160 4.93 17.48 -3.65
N HIS A 161 5.82 17.53 -4.63
CA HIS A 161 5.62 16.82 -5.89
C HIS A 161 5.78 15.31 -5.68
N LYS A 162 5.00 14.52 -6.42
CA LYS A 162 5.15 13.07 -6.45
C LYS A 162 5.81 12.68 -7.77
N TYR A 163 7.00 12.13 -7.68
CA TYR A 163 7.74 11.52 -8.77
C TYR A 163 7.41 10.03 -8.82
N GLU A 164 7.27 9.51 -10.03
CA GLU A 164 6.99 8.11 -10.33
C GLU A 164 7.99 7.61 -11.38
N VAL A 165 8.30 6.32 -11.37
CA VAL A 165 9.18 5.71 -12.38
C VAL A 165 8.33 5.38 -13.60
N GLU A 166 8.71 5.86 -14.78
CA GLU A 166 8.06 5.48 -16.04
C GLU A 166 8.15 3.96 -16.23
N SER A 167 7.03 3.37 -16.65
CA SER A 167 6.84 1.92 -16.81
C SER A 167 7.36 1.41 -18.14
#